data_AF-A0A2H6BY21-F1
#
_entry.id   AF-A0A2H6BY21-F1
#
_cell.length_a   1.000
_cell.length_b   1.000
_cell.length_c   1.000
_cell.angle_alpha   90.00
_cell.angle_beta   90.00
_cell.angle_gamma   90.00
#
_symmetry.space_group_name_H-M   'P 1'
#
loop_
_entity.id
_entity.type
_entity.pdbx_description
1 polymer ?
#
loop_
_entity_poly.entity_id
_entity_poly.type
_entity_poly.pdbx_seq_one_letter_code
_entity_poly.pdbx_strand_id
1 'polypeptide(L)'
;MEKNLYEKDYYLWLDKTINSLKNHQFSDLDLENLIDEIKSMSISQQKALKSNLIVILWHLLKYLQEPEKQTRSWALTLFEHRERIEEDLENSPSLKSFLTEDDFKKCYNKAPIQK
;
A
#
# COMPACT_ATOMS: atom_id res chain seq x y z
N MET A 1 28.28 0.26 -17.48
CA MET A 1 27.44 -0.95 -17.35
C MET A 1 26.25 -0.74 -18.24
N GLU A 2 25.90 -1.73 -19.06
CA GLU A 2 24.78 -1.64 -19.99
C GLU A 2 23.48 -1.70 -19.20
N LYS A 3 22.60 -0.69 -19.34
CA LYS A 3 21.30 -0.71 -18.66
C LYS A 3 20.47 -1.90 -19.15
N ASN A 4 19.98 -2.72 -18.22
CA ASN A 4 19.09 -3.85 -18.50
C ASN A 4 17.76 -3.33 -19.10
N LEU A 5 17.05 -4.15 -19.87
CA LEU A 5 15.73 -3.85 -20.41
C LEU A 5 14.76 -3.34 -19.33
N TYR A 6 14.83 -3.86 -18.10
CA TYR A 6 14.06 -3.36 -16.94
C TYR A 6 14.18 -1.83 -16.77
N GLU A 7 15.40 -1.29 -16.85
CA GLU A 7 15.67 0.14 -16.66
C GLU A 7 15.42 0.98 -17.93
N LYS A 8 15.55 0.36 -19.10
CA LYS A 8 15.42 1.04 -20.41
C LYS A 8 13.96 1.18 -20.84
N ASP A 9 13.19 0.11 -20.67
CA ASP A 9 11.79 0.02 -21.06
C ASP A 9 11.06 -0.98 -20.15
N TYR A 10 10.59 -0.47 -19.02
CA TYR A 10 9.92 -1.25 -18.00
C TYR A 10 8.68 -1.98 -18.54
N TYR A 11 7.89 -1.32 -19.40
CA TYR A 11 6.67 -1.93 -19.94
C TYR A 11 6.98 -3.11 -20.86
N LEU A 12 7.96 -2.95 -21.76
CA LEU A 12 8.43 -4.03 -22.62
C LEU A 12 9.06 -5.17 -21.80
N TRP A 13 9.80 -4.86 -20.75
CA TRP A 13 10.33 -5.87 -19.82
C TRP A 13 9.20 -6.66 -19.14
N LEU A 14 8.14 -5.98 -18.69
CA LEU A 14 6.99 -6.61 -18.03
C LEU A 14 6.24 -7.53 -18.99
N ASP A 15 5.96 -7.07 -20.21
CA ASP A 15 5.29 -7.88 -21.23
C ASP A 15 6.11 -9.13 -21.60
N LYS A 16 7.43 -8.98 -21.80
CA LYS A 16 8.32 -10.13 -22.05
C LYS A 16 8.34 -11.10 -20.87
N THR A 17 8.44 -10.60 -19.66
CA THR A 17 8.43 -11.43 -18.44
C THR A 17 7.13 -12.23 -18.33
N ILE A 18 5.98 -11.60 -18.58
CA ILE A 18 4.67 -12.28 -18.59
C ILE A 18 4.62 -13.36 -19.68
N ASN A 19 5.09 -13.05 -20.89
CA ASN A 19 5.09 -14.01 -22.00
C ASN A 19 5.99 -15.21 -21.72
N SER A 20 7.19 -14.99 -21.17
CA SER A 20 8.09 -16.08 -20.76
C SER A 20 7.49 -16.95 -19.66
N LEU A 21 6.81 -16.35 -18.67
CA LEU A 21 6.11 -17.09 -17.61
C LEU A 21 4.97 -17.95 -18.16
N LYS A 22 4.14 -17.41 -19.07
CA LYS A 22 3.03 -18.13 -19.70
C LYS A 22 3.50 -19.33 -20.53
N ASN A 23 4.66 -19.20 -21.19
CA ASN A 23 5.22 -20.23 -22.05
C ASN A 23 6.18 -21.18 -21.32
N HIS A 24 6.30 -21.08 -19.98
CA HIS A 24 7.24 -21.86 -19.16
C HIS A 24 8.72 -21.71 -19.60
N GLN A 25 9.09 -20.57 -20.18
CA GLN A 25 10.44 -20.26 -20.65
C GLN A 25 11.27 -19.65 -19.51
N PHE A 26 11.56 -20.44 -18.48
CA PHE A 26 12.20 -19.96 -17.26
C PHE A 26 13.70 -19.62 -17.43
N SER A 27 14.37 -20.13 -18.47
CA SER A 27 15.79 -19.88 -18.74
C SER A 27 16.09 -18.41 -19.06
N ASP A 28 15.12 -17.71 -19.64
CA ASP A 28 15.29 -16.36 -20.18
C ASP A 28 14.70 -15.29 -19.23
N LEU A 29 14.25 -15.70 -18.05
CA LEU A 29 13.69 -14.79 -17.05
C LEU A 29 14.79 -14.03 -16.33
N ASP A 30 14.59 -12.72 -16.26
CA ASP A 30 15.32 -11.84 -15.37
C ASP A 30 14.78 -12.00 -13.93
N LEU A 31 15.21 -13.07 -13.27
CA LEU A 31 14.69 -13.47 -11.96
C LEU A 31 15.00 -12.44 -10.86
N GLU A 32 16.13 -11.74 -10.94
CA GLU A 32 16.50 -10.73 -9.94
C GLU A 32 15.48 -9.57 -9.95
N ASN A 33 15.25 -8.98 -11.12
CA ASN A 33 14.29 -7.89 -11.26
C ASN A 33 12.85 -8.36 -11.00
N LEU A 34 12.47 -9.58 -11.40
CA LEU A 34 11.14 -10.12 -11.11
C LEU A 34 10.89 -10.32 -9.61
N ILE A 35 11.86 -10.87 -8.88
CA ILE A 35 11.76 -11.07 -7.43
C ILE A 35 11.63 -9.72 -6.72
N ASP A 36 12.44 -8.74 -7.10
CA ASP A 36 12.41 -7.43 -6.48
C ASP A 36 11.12 -6.68 -6.81
N GLU A 37 10.57 -6.84 -8.02
CA GLU A 37 9.26 -6.30 -8.38
C GLU A 37 8.16 -6.90 -7.48
N ILE A 38 8.11 -8.22 -7.31
CA ILE A 38 7.13 -8.89 -6.44
C ILE A 38 7.27 -8.42 -4.98
N LYS A 39 8.50 -8.30 -4.47
CA LYS A 39 8.73 -7.75 -3.13
C LYS A 39 8.22 -6.32 -3.04
N SER A 40 8.50 -5.48 -4.03
CA SER A 40 8.09 -4.09 -4.04
C SER A 40 6.56 -3.95 -4.01
N MET A 41 5.84 -4.80 -4.75
CA MET A 41 4.38 -4.88 -4.75
C MET A 41 3.83 -5.29 -3.37
N SER A 42 4.50 -6.20 -2.67
CA SER A 42 4.08 -6.59 -1.31
C SER A 42 4.28 -5.44 -0.31
N ILE A 43 5.38 -4.69 -0.44
CA ILE A 43 5.70 -3.55 0.42
C ILE A 43 4.75 -2.37 0.14
N SER A 44 4.39 -2.12 -1.11
CA SER A 44 3.49 -1.03 -1.49
C SER A 44 2.09 -1.22 -0.89
N GLN A 45 1.54 -2.44 -0.94
CA GLN A 45 0.26 -2.78 -0.32
C GLN A 45 0.29 -2.57 1.21
N GLN A 46 1.36 -3.03 1.88
CA GLN A 46 1.53 -2.79 3.32
C GLN A 46 1.61 -1.29 3.66
N LYS A 47 2.30 -0.49 2.83
CA LYS A 47 2.39 0.96 3.01
C LYS A 47 1.05 1.65 2.79
N ALA A 48 0.28 1.24 1.78
CA ALA A 48 -1.04 1.79 1.49
C ALA A 48 -2.00 1.56 2.67
N LEU A 49 -2.07 0.33 3.18
CA LEU A 49 -2.85 -0.03 4.36
C LEU A 49 -2.50 0.86 5.57
N LYS A 50 -1.20 1.00 5.88
CA LYS A 50 -0.73 1.85 6.98
C LYS A 50 -1.05 3.33 6.75
N SER A 51 -0.93 3.81 5.52
CA SER A 51 -1.25 5.20 5.17
C SER A 51 -2.74 5.50 5.35
N ASN A 52 -3.63 4.61 4.90
CA ASN A 52 -5.07 4.75 5.11
C ASN A 52 -5.40 4.76 6.61
N LEU A 53 -4.79 3.87 7.40
CA LEU A 53 -4.99 3.82 8.85
C LEU A 53 -4.53 5.13 9.54
N ILE A 54 -3.38 5.67 9.16
CA ILE A 54 -2.89 6.96 9.71
C ILE A 54 -3.89 8.08 9.44
N VAL A 55 -4.48 8.15 8.24
CA VAL A 55 -5.46 9.19 7.91
C VAL A 55 -6.74 9.03 8.73
N ILE A 56 -7.22 7.80 8.93
CA ILE A 56 -8.37 7.51 9.80
C ILE A 56 -8.07 7.97 11.23
N LEU A 57 -6.94 7.54 11.80
CA LEU A 57 -6.55 7.89 13.17
C LEU A 57 -6.42 9.40 13.34
N TRP A 58 -5.85 10.09 12.36
CA TRP A 58 -5.74 11.55 12.38
C TRP A 58 -7.11 12.23 12.42
N HIS A 59 -8.05 11.81 11.57
CA HIS A 59 -9.39 12.39 11.58
C HIS A 59 -10.12 12.07 12.88
N LEU A 60 -10.06 10.84 13.38
CA LEU A 60 -10.67 10.47 14.66
C LEU A 60 -10.12 11.32 15.83
N LEU A 61 -8.81 11.59 15.85
CA LEU A 61 -8.21 12.49 16.85
C LEU A 61 -8.73 13.92 16.73
N LYS A 62 -8.86 14.46 15.50
CA LYS A 62 -9.47 15.77 15.28
C LYS A 62 -10.94 15.82 15.72
N TYR A 63 -11.70 14.75 15.47
CA TYR A 63 -13.08 14.62 15.92
C TYR A 63 -13.22 14.72 17.44
N LEU A 64 -12.27 14.13 18.18
CA LEU A 64 -12.23 14.15 19.64
C LEU A 64 -11.81 15.52 20.20
N GLN A 65 -10.89 16.21 19.53
CA GLN A 65 -10.34 17.49 20.01
C GLN A 65 -11.18 18.70 19.60
N GLU A 66 -11.81 18.65 18.43
CA GLU A 66 -12.54 19.79 17.84
C GLU A 66 -13.94 19.38 17.37
N PRO A 67 -14.83 18.91 18.27
CA PRO A 67 -16.14 18.38 17.88
C PRO A 67 -17.03 19.40 17.17
N GLU A 68 -16.86 20.70 17.47
CA GLU A 68 -17.62 21.77 16.82
C GLU A 68 -17.17 22.07 15.39
N LYS A 69 -15.96 21.62 14.98
CA LYS A 69 -15.42 21.83 13.63
C LYS A 69 -15.63 20.62 12.72
N GLN A 70 -16.44 19.66 13.13
CA GLN A 70 -16.78 18.51 12.31
C GLN A 70 -17.52 18.97 11.04
N THR A 71 -16.99 18.60 9.90
CA THR A 71 -17.57 18.93 8.60
C THR A 71 -17.89 17.67 7.82
N ARG A 72 -18.78 17.80 6.83
CA ARG A 72 -19.11 16.70 5.91
C ARG A 72 -17.87 16.16 5.20
N SER A 73 -16.89 17.00 4.88
CA SER A 73 -15.66 16.55 4.23
C SER A 73 -14.82 15.67 5.15
N TRP A 74 -14.77 15.93 6.46
CA TRP A 74 -14.04 15.06 7.40
C TRP A 74 -14.69 13.68 7.52
N ALA A 75 -16.03 13.63 7.56
CA ALA A 75 -16.78 12.38 7.56
C ALA A 75 -16.56 11.59 6.26
N LEU A 76 -16.53 12.28 5.11
CA LEU A 76 -16.26 11.65 3.82
C LEU A 76 -14.85 11.07 3.75
N THR A 77 -13.83 11.79 4.22
CA THR A 77 -12.45 11.28 4.28
C THR A 77 -12.37 10.01 5.14
N LEU A 78 -13.03 9.99 6.32
CA LEU A 78 -13.08 8.79 7.15
C LEU A 78 -13.73 7.61 6.42
N PHE A 79 -14.85 7.85 5.73
CA PHE A 79 -15.54 6.84 4.94
C PHE A 79 -14.65 6.29 3.83
N GLU A 80 -14.07 7.16 2.99
CA GLU A 80 -13.22 6.75 1.86
C GLU A 80 -12.01 5.93 2.29
N HIS A 81 -11.30 6.34 3.34
CA HIS A 81 -10.13 5.61 3.82
C HIS A 81 -10.51 4.29 4.51
N ARG A 82 -11.69 4.23 5.15
CA ARG A 82 -12.20 2.97 5.72
C ARG A 82 -12.54 1.98 4.60
N GLU A 83 -13.25 2.40 3.56
CA GLU A 83 -13.58 1.53 2.43
C GLU A 83 -12.33 0.98 1.76
N ARG A 84 -11.30 1.81 1.54
CA ARG A 84 -10.01 1.34 0.99
C ARG A 84 -9.37 0.25 1.85
N ILE A 85 -9.39 0.38 3.18
CA ILE A 85 -8.87 -0.67 4.07
C ILE A 85 -9.72 -1.93 3.96
N GLU A 86 -11.04 -1.80 3.92
CA GLU A 86 -11.95 -2.95 3.81
C GLU A 86 -11.72 -3.70 2.50
N GLU A 87 -11.59 -2.99 1.38
CA GLU A 87 -11.26 -3.54 0.06
C GLU A 87 -9.87 -4.20 0.02
N ASP A 88 -8.84 -3.55 0.59
CA ASP A 88 -7.49 -4.12 0.68
C ASP A 88 -7.50 -5.45 1.46
N LEU A 89 -8.26 -5.51 2.56
CA LEU A 89 -8.35 -6.71 3.42
C LEU A 89 -9.26 -7.80 2.84
N GLU A 90 -10.23 -7.45 1.99
CA GLU A 90 -11.03 -8.41 1.24
C GLU A 90 -10.20 -9.07 0.14
N ASN A 91 -9.48 -8.26 -0.64
CA ASN A 91 -8.61 -8.74 -1.72
C ASN A 91 -7.37 -9.49 -1.20
N SER A 92 -6.87 -9.13 -0.02
CA SER A 92 -5.68 -9.73 0.59
C SER A 92 -5.83 -9.92 2.10
N PRO A 93 -6.54 -10.98 2.56
CA PRO A 93 -6.80 -11.21 3.98
C PRO A 93 -5.54 -11.36 4.85
N SER A 94 -4.41 -11.77 4.26
CA SER A 94 -3.12 -11.87 4.95
C SER A 94 -2.56 -10.52 5.38
N LEU A 95 -3.02 -9.41 4.79
CA LEU A 95 -2.64 -8.05 5.19
C LEU A 95 -3.05 -7.71 6.63
N LYS A 96 -4.03 -8.42 7.20
CA LYS A 96 -4.41 -8.29 8.62
C LYS A 96 -3.24 -8.51 9.57
N SER A 97 -2.24 -9.30 9.17
CA SER A 97 -1.03 -9.53 9.95
C SER A 97 -0.19 -8.26 10.19
N PHE A 98 -0.39 -7.21 9.39
CA PHE A 98 0.28 -5.91 9.53
C PHE A 98 -0.54 -4.87 10.33
N LEU A 99 -1.63 -5.30 10.96
CA LEU A 99 -2.47 -4.51 11.86
C LEU A 99 -2.33 -5.00 13.30
N THR A 100 -1.12 -5.36 13.71
CA THR A 100 -0.82 -5.71 15.10
C THR A 100 -0.96 -4.50 16.02
N GLU A 101 -0.99 -4.73 17.34
CA GLU A 101 -0.99 -3.65 18.32
C GLU A 101 0.23 -2.71 18.15
N ASP A 102 1.40 -3.26 17.81
CA ASP A 102 2.62 -2.47 17.56
C ASP A 102 2.50 -1.64 16.26
N ASP A 103 1.96 -2.22 15.20
CA ASP A 103 1.70 -1.48 13.95
C ASP A 103 0.66 -0.36 14.15
N PHE A 104 -0.39 -0.64 14.92
CA PHE A 104 -1.39 0.35 15.28
C PHE A 104 -0.77 1.51 16.05
N LYS A 105 0.04 1.22 17.09
CA LYS A 105 0.78 2.24 17.86
C LYS A 105 1.70 3.07 16.96
N LYS A 106 2.41 2.45 16.03
CA LYS A 106 3.26 3.16 15.05
C LYS A 106 2.45 4.09 14.15
N CYS A 107 1.27 3.65 13.70
CA CYS A 107 0.39 4.49 12.88
C CYS A 107 -0.21 5.65 13.70
N TYR A 108 -0.64 5.37 14.93
CA TYR A 108 -1.15 6.37 15.85
C TYR A 108 -0.12 7.47 16.13
N ASN A 109 1.13 7.10 16.43
CA ASN A 109 2.20 8.07 16.70
C ASN A 109 2.57 8.93 15.46
N LYS A 110 2.25 8.45 14.25
CA LYS A 110 2.43 9.20 13.00
C LYS A 110 1.25 10.10 12.65
N ALA A 111 0.08 9.87 13.24
CA ALA A 111 -1.08 10.72 13.02
C ALA A 111 -0.78 12.11 13.61
N PRO A 112 -0.76 13.18 12.81
CA PRO A 112 -0.36 14.49 13.29
C PRO A 112 -1.37 15.02 14.31
N ILE A 113 -0.92 15.22 15.55
CA ILE A 113 -1.68 15.95 16.56
C ILE A 113 -1.58 17.43 16.17
N GLN A 114 -2.71 18.08 15.86
CA GLN A 114 -2.71 19.52 15.65
C GLN A 114 -2.36 20.18 17.00
N LYS A 115 -1.30 21.00 17.00
CA LYS A 115 -0.92 21.87 18.12
C LYS A 115 -1.76 23.14 18.08
#